data_AF-A0A0F9PKA8-F1
#
_entry.id   AF-A0A0F9PKA8-F1
#
_cell.length_a   1.000
_cell.length_b   1.000
_cell.length_c   1.000
_cell.angle_alpha   90.00
_cell.angle_beta   90.00
_cell.angle_gamma   90.00
#
_symmetry.space_group_name_H-M   'P 1'
#
loop_
_entity.id
_entity.type
_entity.pdbx_description
1 polymer ?
#
loop_
_entity_poly.entity_id
_entity_poly.type
_entity_poly.pdbx_seq_one_letter_code
_entity_poly.pdbx_strand_id
1 'polypeptide(L)'
;MPHHVRTARGKIIDFDLMKVKTQIASAPKPVAVQNRENFIDRKLRRKLRKAQREAAVKKAAANKPIDVGNDIVKSAPVAPVQKKSIRRRVRRK
;
A
#
# COMPACT_ATOMS: atom_id res chain seq x y z
N MET A 1 -5.57 -35.04 -31.57
CA MET A 1 -6.99 -34.64 -31.59
C MET A 1 -7.36 -34.16 -30.20
N PRO A 2 -8.09 -33.06 -30.05
CA PRO A 2 -8.43 -32.51 -28.73
C PRO A 2 -9.29 -33.48 -27.92
N HIS A 3 -8.86 -33.78 -26.69
CA HIS A 3 -9.51 -34.76 -25.81
C HIS A 3 -10.74 -34.16 -25.11
N HIS A 4 -11.89 -34.31 -25.75
CA HIS A 4 -13.18 -33.89 -25.23
C HIS A 4 -13.83 -34.98 -24.40
N VAL A 5 -14.22 -34.67 -23.16
CA VAL A 5 -14.90 -35.61 -22.26
C VAL A 5 -16.12 -34.95 -21.63
N ARG A 6 -17.20 -35.72 -21.47
CA ARG A 6 -18.41 -35.26 -20.77
C ARG A 6 -18.22 -35.39 -19.27
N THR A 7 -18.48 -34.30 -18.57
CA THR A 7 -18.53 -34.29 -17.10
C THR A 7 -19.81 -34.91 -16.58
N ALA A 8 -19.82 -35.27 -15.29
CA ALA A 8 -21.02 -35.70 -14.59
C ALA A 8 -22.18 -34.68 -14.63
N ARG A 9 -21.87 -33.40 -14.87
CA ARG A 9 -22.86 -32.32 -15.07
C ARG A 9 -23.29 -32.16 -16.53
N GLY A 10 -22.93 -33.08 -17.40
CA GLY A 10 -23.30 -33.09 -18.82
C GLY A 10 -22.54 -32.10 -19.72
N LYS A 11 -21.64 -31.27 -19.16
CA LYS A 11 -20.83 -30.33 -19.94
C LYS A 11 -19.66 -31.05 -20.62
N ILE A 12 -19.39 -30.71 -21.87
CA ILE A 12 -18.20 -31.17 -22.61
C ILE A 12 -17.03 -30.27 -22.22
N ILE A 13 -15.94 -30.89 -21.76
CA ILE A 13 -14.71 -30.20 -21.39
C ILE A 13 -13.57 -30.75 -22.25
N ASP A 14 -12.73 -29.85 -22.74
CA ASP A 14 -11.45 -30.19 -23.38
C ASP A 14 -10.34 -30.22 -22.31
N PHE A 15 -9.79 -31.42 -22.07
CA PHE A 15 -8.74 -31.61 -21.08
C PHE A 15 -7.40 -31.01 -21.49
N ASP A 16 -7.13 -30.88 -22.79
CA ASP A 16 -5.88 -30.30 -23.26
C ASP A 16 -5.89 -28.79 -23.02
N LEU A 17 -7.03 -28.12 -23.26
CA LEU A 17 -7.20 -26.72 -22.88
C LEU A 17 -7.05 -26.50 -21.37
N MET A 18 -7.54 -27.43 -20.54
CA MET A 18 -7.35 -27.35 -19.09
C MET A 18 -5.88 -27.46 -18.69
N LYS A 19 -5.14 -28.41 -19.28
CA LYS A 19 -3.69 -28.56 -19.03
C LYS A 19 -2.92 -27.31 -19.43
N VAL A 20 -3.18 -26.77 -20.62
CA VAL A 20 -2.52 -25.55 -21.09
C VAL A 20 -2.81 -24.36 -20.15
N LYS A 21 -4.05 -24.20 -19.69
CA LYS A 21 -4.40 -23.15 -18.71
C LYS A 21 -3.65 -23.33 -17.39
N THR A 22 -3.52 -24.56 -16.90
CA THR A 22 -2.75 -24.81 -15.67
C THR A 22 -1.26 -24.51 -15.84
N GLN A 23 -0.68 -24.84 -17.00
CA GLN A 23 0.72 -24.54 -17.31
C GLN A 23 0.96 -23.03 -17.41
N ILE A 24 0.07 -22.29 -18.08
CA ILE A 24 0.14 -20.83 -18.17
C ILE A 24 0.01 -20.18 -16.78
N ALA A 25 -0.91 -20.67 -15.94
CA ALA A 25 -1.09 -20.15 -14.59
C ALA A 25 0.08 -20.47 -13.65
N SER A 26 0.72 -21.63 -13.83
CA SER A 26 1.87 -22.07 -13.04
C SER A 26 3.18 -21.40 -13.46
N ALA A 27 3.24 -20.85 -14.68
CA ALA A 27 4.45 -20.18 -15.15
C ALA A 27 4.75 -18.96 -14.27
N PRO A 28 6.00 -18.79 -13.82
CA PRO A 28 6.37 -17.61 -13.03
C PRO A 28 6.16 -16.35 -13.87
N LYS A 29 5.66 -15.29 -13.22
CA LYS A 29 5.45 -14.01 -13.89
C LYS A 29 6.78 -13.48 -14.45
N PRO A 30 6.79 -12.87 -15.65
CA PRO A 30 7.97 -12.20 -16.16
C PRO A 30 8.49 -11.15 -15.17
N VAL A 31 9.80 -11.06 -15.00
CA VAL A 31 10.46 -10.17 -14.02
C VAL A 31 9.99 -8.72 -14.14
N ALA A 32 9.81 -8.23 -15.36
CA ALA A 32 9.33 -6.87 -15.61
C ALA A 32 7.92 -6.63 -15.04
N VAL A 33 7.01 -7.61 -15.17
CA VAL A 33 5.65 -7.54 -14.62
C VAL A 33 5.69 -7.55 -13.10
N GLN A 34 6.47 -8.46 -12.50
CA GLN A 34 6.62 -8.54 -11.05
C GLN A 34 7.18 -7.24 -10.45
N ASN A 35 8.17 -6.64 -11.11
CA ASN A 35 8.75 -5.37 -10.67
C ASN A 35 7.73 -4.22 -10.72
N ARG A 36 6.91 -4.17 -11.76
CA ARG A 36 5.84 -3.17 -11.89
C ARG A 36 4.76 -3.36 -10.85
N GLU A 37 4.33 -4.59 -10.59
CA GLU A 37 3.38 -4.94 -9.52
C GLU A 37 3.91 -4.46 -8.16
N ASN A 38 5.15 -4.83 -7.83
CA ASN A 38 5.81 -4.42 -6.59
C ASN A 38 5.87 -2.88 -6.44
N PHE A 39 6.14 -2.15 -7.53
CA PHE A 39 6.14 -0.69 -7.53
C PHE A 39 4.74 -0.10 -7.27
N ILE A 40 3.72 -0.63 -7.94
CA ILE A 40 2.32 -0.22 -7.77
C ILE A 40 1.88 -0.48 -6.33
N ASP A 41 2.16 -1.67 -5.79
CA ASP A 41 1.80 -2.06 -4.43
C ASP A 41 2.46 -1.16 -3.38
N ARG A 42 3.74 -0.87 -3.54
CA ARG A 42 4.46 0.08 -2.66
C ARG A 42 3.84 1.47 -2.72
N LYS A 43 3.47 1.95 -3.92
CA LYS A 43 2.83 3.26 -4.11
C LYS A 43 1.44 3.30 -3.48
N LEU A 44 0.64 2.25 -3.66
CA LEU A 44 -0.70 2.13 -3.09
C LEU A 44 -0.65 2.07 -1.56
N ARG A 45 0.22 1.22 -0.99
CA ARG A 45 0.44 1.13 0.47
C ARG A 45 0.80 2.49 1.07
N ARG A 46 1.64 3.29 0.39
CA ARG A 46 1.96 4.65 0.83
C ARG A 46 0.74 5.56 0.84
N LYS A 47 -0.09 5.52 -0.22
CA LYS A 47 -1.32 6.32 -0.30
C LYS A 47 -2.31 5.95 0.81
N LEU A 48 -2.53 4.65 1.04
CA LEU A 48 -3.43 4.17 2.09
C LEU A 48 -2.96 4.62 3.48
N ARG A 49 -1.66 4.52 3.78
CA ARG A 49 -1.10 5.02 5.05
C ARG A 49 -1.30 6.52 5.23
N LYS A 50 -1.18 7.32 4.15
CA LYS A 50 -1.42 8.77 4.20
C LYS A 50 -2.90 9.05 4.51
N ALA A 51 -3.81 8.40 3.79
CA ALA A 51 -5.25 8.56 4.01
C ALA A 51 -5.66 8.15 5.44
N GLN A 52 -5.11 7.05 5.96
CA GLN A 52 -5.36 6.61 7.35
C GLN A 52 -4.88 7.63 8.38
N ARG A 53 -3.69 8.22 8.18
CA ARG A 53 -3.18 9.28 9.06
C ARG A 53 -4.06 10.52 9.02
N GLU A 54 -4.46 10.96 7.84
CA GLU A 54 -5.36 12.12 7.68
C GLU A 54 -6.72 11.85 8.33
N ALA A 55 -7.27 10.65 8.15
CA ALA A 55 -8.50 10.25 8.83
C ALA A 55 -8.35 10.21 10.36
N ALA A 56 -7.21 9.73 10.87
CA ALA A 56 -6.93 9.72 12.31
C ALA A 56 -6.80 11.14 12.88
N VAL A 57 -6.12 12.05 12.18
CA VAL A 57 -6.00 13.46 12.59
C VAL A 57 -7.37 14.15 12.59
N LYS A 58 -8.19 13.93 11.56
CA LYS A 58 -9.56 14.48 11.50
C LYS A 58 -10.44 13.96 12.65
N LYS A 59 -10.36 12.66 12.94
CA LYS A 59 -11.06 12.07 14.09
C LYS A 59 -10.59 12.65 15.43
N ALA A 60 -9.29 12.83 15.61
CA ALA A 60 -8.74 13.43 16.82
C ALA A 60 -9.13 14.92 16.98
N ALA A 61 -9.21 15.67 15.88
CA ALA A 61 -9.66 17.06 15.89
C ALA A 61 -11.16 17.21 16.22
N ALA A 62 -11.99 16.26 15.78
CA ALA A 62 -13.43 16.24 16.07
C ALA A 62 -13.75 15.95 17.54
N ASN A 63 -12.84 15.29 18.28
CA ASN A 63 -13.04 14.91 19.67
C ASN A 63 -12.41 15.88 20.68
N LYS A 64 -12.02 17.09 20.27
CA LYS A 64 -11.59 18.10 21.23
C LYS A 64 -12.81 18.63 21.98
N PRO A 65 -12.88 18.56 23.31
CA PRO A 65 -13.91 19.27 24.06
C PRO A 65 -13.78 20.77 23.75
N ILE A 66 -14.93 21.40 23.45
CA ILE A 66 -15.00 22.84 23.24
C ILE A 66 -14.88 23.47 24.63
N ASP A 67 -13.69 23.92 25.01
CA ASP A 67 -13.51 24.74 26.21
C ASP A 67 -14.10 26.13 25.94
N VAL A 68 -15.37 26.31 26.30
CA VAL A 68 -16.00 27.64 26.38
C VAL A 68 -15.49 28.33 27.65
N GLY A 69 -14.27 28.87 27.63
CA GLY A 69 -13.76 29.58 28.79
C GLY A 69 -12.33 30.14 28.66
N ASN A 70 -12.24 31.47 28.63
CA ASN A 70 -11.09 32.30 29.01
C ASN A 70 -9.83 32.31 28.12
N ASP A 71 -9.91 33.06 27.02
CA ASP A 71 -8.74 33.65 26.35
C ASP A 71 -8.53 35.11 26.78
N ILE A 72 -8.00 35.31 27.99
CA ILE A 72 -7.35 36.56 28.39
C ILE A 72 -5.93 36.23 28.85
N VAL A 73 -4.98 36.56 27.96
CA VAL A 73 -3.58 36.93 28.24
C VAL A 73 -2.71 35.88 28.94
N LYS A 74 -1.77 35.32 28.18
CA LYS A 74 -0.37 35.20 28.61
C LYS A 74 0.55 34.96 27.40
N SER A 75 1.29 36.01 27.06
CA SER A 75 2.37 36.01 26.10
C SER A 75 3.68 35.48 26.73
N ALA A 76 4.48 34.84 25.88
CA ALA A 76 5.91 34.47 26.01
C ALA A 76 6.27 33.20 26.81
N PRO A 77 7.43 32.52 26.55
CA PRO A 77 8.54 32.88 25.64
C PRO A 77 8.91 31.82 24.57
N VAL A 78 9.60 32.28 23.52
CA VAL A 78 10.13 31.50 22.39
C VAL A 78 11.22 30.53 22.86
N ALA A 79 11.00 29.23 22.67
CA ALA A 79 11.99 28.18 22.97
C ALA A 79 13.05 28.03 21.85
N PRO A 80 14.32 27.74 22.18
CA PRO A 80 15.41 27.66 21.20
C PRO A 80 15.34 26.40 20.31
N VAL A 81 15.56 26.62 19.02
CA VAL A 81 15.56 25.61 17.95
C VAL A 81 16.74 24.63 18.10
N GLN A 82 16.45 23.35 18.40
CA GLN A 82 17.45 22.29 18.39
C GLN A 82 17.85 21.93 16.94
N LYS A 83 19.07 22.26 16.54
CA LYS A 83 19.64 21.88 15.24
C LYS A 83 20.02 20.39 15.25
N LYS A 84 19.34 19.57 14.44
CA LYS A 84 19.67 18.15 14.23
C LYS A 84 20.99 18.04 13.45
N SER A 85 21.96 17.30 14.01
CA SER A 85 23.25 17.03 13.38
C SER A 85 23.08 16.18 12.11
N ILE A 86 23.51 16.70 10.97
CA ILE A 86 23.57 15.96 9.70
C ILE A 86 24.83 15.08 9.71
N ARG A 87 24.66 13.75 9.74
CA ARG A 87 25.78 12.82 9.54
C ARG A 87 26.13 12.77 8.05
N ARG A 88 27.26 13.38 7.66
CA ARG A 88 27.82 13.25 6.31
C ARG A 88 28.39 11.83 6.12
N ARG A 89 27.86 11.09 5.15
CA ARG A 89 28.38 9.77 4.77
C ARG A 89 29.65 9.98 3.94
N VAL A 90 30.79 9.49 4.44
CA VAL A 90 32.06 9.51 3.72
C VAL A 90 31.97 8.54 2.54
N ARG A 91 32.18 9.05 1.33
CA ARG A 91 32.25 8.24 0.11
C ARG A 91 33.69 7.76 -0.02
N ARG A 92 33.94 6.48 0.26
CA ARG A 92 35.24 5.84 0.02
C ARG A 92 35.44 5.74 -1.50
N LYS A 93 36.57 6.25 -1.99
CA LYS A 93 37.10 5.99 -3.33
C LYS A 93 37.79 4.63 -3.34
#